data_AF-A0A3N5R4P1-F1
#
_entry.id   AF-A0A3N5R4P1-F1
#
_cell.length_a   1.000
_cell.length_b   1.000
_cell.length_c   1.000
_cell.angle_alpha   90.00
_cell.angle_beta   90.00
_cell.angle_gamma   90.00
#
_symmetry.space_group_name_H-M   'P 1'
#
loop_
_entity.id
_entity.type
_entity.pdbx_description
1 polymer ?
#
loop_
_entity_poly.entity_id
_entity_poly.type
_entity_poly.pdbx_seq_one_letter_code
_entity_poly.pdbx_strand_id
1 'polypeptide(L)' 'MQSKKYSLIESITNVAIGYLVALGSQLIIFPVFGISVPLRSNLAIGAFFTVVSIIRSYCLRRVFNRIKI' A
#
# COMPACT_ATOMS: atom_id res chain seq x y z
N MET A 1 -6.10 5.73 -23.44
CA MET A 1 -6.74 6.38 -22.28
C MET A 1 -7.32 5.31 -21.36
N GLN A 2 -6.62 4.98 -20.27
CA GLN A 2 -7.11 4.02 -19.29
C GLN A 2 -8.32 4.62 -18.54
N SER A 3 -9.44 3.91 -18.46
CA SER A 3 -10.64 4.40 -17.79
C SER A 3 -10.37 4.64 -16.30
N LYS A 4 -10.83 5.78 -15.75
CA LYS A 4 -10.60 6.19 -14.34
C LYS A 4 -10.96 5.08 -13.34
N LYS A 5 -11.99 4.28 -13.64
CA LYS A 5 -12.42 3.14 -12.84
C LYS A 5 -11.39 2.00 -12.81
N TYR A 6 -10.81 1.68 -13.96
CA TYR A 6 -9.82 0.61 -14.10
C TYR A 6 -8.54 0.93 -13.32
N SER A 7 -8.12 2.17 -13.43
CA SER A 7 -6.99 2.67 -12.69
C SER A 7 -7.32 2.61 -11.18
N LEU A 8 -8.48 3.08 -10.72
CA LEU A 8 -8.86 2.99 -9.30
C LEU A 8 -8.71 1.56 -8.75
N ILE A 9 -9.23 0.57 -9.47
CA ILE A 9 -9.14 -0.85 -9.12
C ILE A 9 -7.67 -1.31 -9.05
N GLU A 10 -6.86 -0.99 -10.06
CA GLU A 10 -5.45 -1.35 -10.09
C GLU A 10 -4.66 -0.78 -8.90
N SER A 11 -4.98 0.45 -8.51
CA SER A 11 -4.35 1.06 -7.34
C SER A 11 -4.78 0.38 -6.05
N ILE A 12 -6.07 0.05 -5.91
CA ILE A 12 -6.59 -0.65 -4.73
C ILE A 12 -5.93 -2.04 -4.61
N THR A 13 -5.84 -2.78 -5.72
CA THR A 13 -5.20 -4.10 -5.75
C THR A 13 -3.72 -4.02 -5.39
N ASN A 14 -2.98 -3.05 -5.95
CA ASN A 14 -1.57 -2.85 -5.60
C ASN A 14 -1.37 -2.53 -4.11
N VAL A 15 -2.23 -1.68 -3.56
CA VAL A 15 -2.17 -1.32 -2.13
C VAL A 15 -2.49 -2.54 -1.27
N ALA A 16 -3.54 -3.30 -1.60
CA ALA A 16 -3.96 -4.49 -0.87
C ALA A 16 -2.88 -5.57 -0.87
N ILE A 17 -2.25 -5.85 -2.02
CA ILE A 17 -1.14 -6.80 -2.12
C ILE A 17 0.04 -6.32 -1.28
N GLY A 18 0.42 -5.03 -1.39
CA GLY A 18 1.50 -4.47 -0.58
C GLY A 18 1.25 -4.58 0.92
N TYR A 19 0.02 -4.32 1.37
CA TYR A 19 -0.38 -4.45 2.78
C TYR A 19 -0.30 -5.90 3.27
N LEU A 20 -0.83 -6.85 2.50
CA LEU A 20 -0.82 -8.27 2.86
C LEU A 20 0.61 -8.83 2.94
N VAL A 21 1.47 -8.45 1.97
CA VAL A 21 2.88 -8.84 1.98
C VAL A 21 3.58 -8.23 3.20
N ALA A 22 3.37 -6.94 3.48
CA ALA A 22 3.99 -6.28 4.63
C ALA A 22 3.58 -6.94 5.96
N LEU A 23 2.28 -7.20 6.16
CA LEU A 23 1.80 -7.90 7.35
C LEU A 23 2.36 -9.32 7.46
N GLY A 24 2.36 -10.08 6.36
CA GLY A 24 2.92 -11.43 6.32
C GLY A 24 4.40 -11.45 6.66
N SER A 25 5.18 -10.52 6.09
CA SER A 25 6.59 -10.35 6.41
C SER A 25 6.80 -9.99 7.88
N GLN A 26 6.00 -9.09 8.46
CA GLN A 26 6.11 -8.73 9.87
C GLN A 26 5.82 -9.93 10.78
N LEU A 27 4.78 -10.72 10.48
CA LEU A 27 4.44 -11.92 11.26
C LEU A 27 5.55 -12.98 11.26
N ILE A 28 6.36 -13.05 10.19
CA ILE A 28 7.47 -14.02 10.08
C ILE A 28 8.76 -13.43 10.64
N ILE A 29 9.12 -12.21 10.23
CA ILE A 29 10.40 -11.58 10.57
C ILE A 29 10.42 -11.16 12.04
N PHE A 30 9.36 -10.55 12.57
CA PHE A 30 9.39 -10.03 13.94
C PHE A 30 9.69 -11.09 15.01
N PRO A 31 9.08 -12.29 15.00
CA PRO A 31 9.45 -13.34 15.94
C PRO A 31 10.88 -13.87 15.73
N VAL A 32 11.36 -13.95 14.47
CA VAL A 32 12.74 -14.36 14.17
C VAL A 32 13.77 -13.40 14.78
N PHE A 33 13.46 -12.11 14.83
CA PHE A 33 14.33 -11.08 15.41
C PHE A 33 13.99 -10.72 16.88
N GLY A 34 13.07 -11.44 17.52
CA GLY A 34 12.67 -11.19 18.91
C GLY A 34 11.89 -9.88 19.13
N ILE A 35 11.37 -9.28 18.06
CA ILE A 35 10.63 -8.01 18.12
C ILE A 35 9.17 -8.30 18.43
N SER A 36 8.72 -7.98 19.64
CA SER A 36 7.31 -8.13 20.02
C SER A 36 6.55 -6.84 19.71
N VAL A 37 6.02 -6.73 18.49
CA VAL A 37 5.12 -5.64 18.14
C VAL A 37 3.67 -6.09 18.37
N PRO A 38 2.90 -5.43 19.25
CA PRO A 38 1.50 -5.77 19.45
C PRO A 38 0.72 -5.63 18.13
N LEU A 39 -0.22 -6.55 17.88
CA LEU A 39 -0.98 -6.63 16.62
C LEU A 39 -1.59 -5.28 16.21
N ARG A 40 -2.02 -4.49 17.20
CA ARG A 40 -2.58 -3.14 17.02
C ARG A 40 -1.59 -2.17 16.35
N SER A 41 -0.31 -2.25 16.70
CA SER A 41 0.74 -1.43 16.08
C SER A 41 1.05 -1.90 14.65
N ASN A 42 1.03 -3.20 14.37
CA ASN A 42 1.16 -3.71 12.99
C ASN A 42 0.00 -3.25 12.09
N LEU A 43 -1.23 -3.30 12.60
CA LEU A 43 -2.40 -2.78 11.89
C LEU A 43 -2.28 -1.26 11.62
N ALA A 44 -1.79 -0.48 12.58
CA ALA A 44 -1.55 0.96 12.39
C ALA A 44 -0.46 1.24 11.34
N ILE A 45 0.65 0.50 11.38
CA ILE A 45 1.75 0.62 10.39
C ILE A 45 1.24 0.25 9.00
N GLY A 46 0.51 -0.85 8.87
CA GLY A 46 -0.06 -1.25 7.59
C GLY A 46 -1.09 -0.23 7.08
N ALA A 47 -1.95 0.32 7.95
CA ALA A 47 -2.91 1.35 7.57
C ALA A 47 -2.19 2.62 7.06
N PHE A 48 -1.09 3.00 7.70
CA PHE A 48 -0.25 4.10 7.22
C PHE A 48 0.34 3.81 5.84
N PHE A 49 0.93 2.63 5.62
CA PHE A 49 1.44 2.24 4.31
C PHE A 49 0.34 2.16 3.23
N THR A 50 -0.87 1.76 3.60
CA THR A 50 -2.05 1.76 2.73
C THR A 50 -2.35 3.18 2.25
N VAL A 51 -2.43 4.14 3.18
CA VAL A 51 -2.66 5.55 2.85
C VAL A 51 -1.54 6.11 1.96
N VAL A 52 -0.27 5.85 2.29
CA VAL A 52 0.88 6.29 1.48
C VAL A 52 0.80 5.73 0.06
N SER A 53 0.47 4.45 -0.09
CA SER A 53 0.39 3.80 -1.40
C SER A 53 -0.75 4.33 -2.27
N ILE A 54 -1.91 4.65 -1.66
CA ILE A 54 -3.02 5.34 -2.33
C ILE A 54 -2.59 6.74 -2.77
N ILE A 55 -1.99 7.53 -1.89
CA ILE A 55 -1.52 8.90 -2.18
C ILE A 55 -0.54 8.87 -3.34
N ARG A 56 0.48 7.99 -3.29
CA ARG A 56 1.48 7.85 -4.34
C ARG A 56 0.83 7.51 -5.69
N SER A 57 -0.08 6.55 -5.71
CA SER A 57 -0.76 6.11 -6.95
C SER A 57 -1.68 7.20 -7.51
N TYR A 58 -2.36 7.96 -6.66
CA TYR A 58 -3.15 9.11 -7.05
C TYR A 58 -2.29 10.26 -7.60
N CYS A 59 -1.20 10.60 -6.92
CA CYS A 59 -0.26 11.62 -7.37
C CYS A 59 0.36 11.25 -8.72
N LEU A 60 0.82 10.00 -8.89
CA LEU A 60 1.32 9.51 -10.18
C LEU A 60 0.29 9.71 -11.30
N ARG A 61 -0.97 9.29 -11.10
CA ARG A 61 -2.04 9.56 -12.07
C ARG A 61 -2.21 11.03 -12.38
N ARG A 62 -2.22 11.87 -11.34
CA ARG A 62 -2.45 13.30 -11.48
C ARG A 62 -1.30 13.95 -12.26
N VAL A 63 -0.07 13.52 -12.01
CA VAL A 63 1.14 13.95 -12.71
C VAL A 63 1.11 13.49 -14.17
N PHE A 64 0.91 12.21 -14.46
CA PHE A 64 0.80 11.72 -15.84
C PHE A 64 -0.31 12.43 -16.63
N ASN A 65 -1.48 12.62 -16.01
CA ASN A 65 -2.60 13.31 -16.64
C ASN A 65 -2.37 14.83 -16.81
N ARG A 66 -1.41 15.43 -16.08
CA ARG A 66 -0.95 16.82 -16.27
C ARG A 66 0.14 16.93 -17.32
N ILE A 67 0.98 15.91 -17.47
CA ILE A 67 2.10 15.90 -18.42
C ILE A 67 1.63 15.53 -19.85
N LYS A 68 0.37 15.09 -20.06
CA LYS A 68 -0.15 14.64 -21.37
C LYS A 68 0.75 13.59 -22.05
N ILE A 69 1.24 12.62 -21.27
CA ILE A 69 1.83 11.38 -21.79
C ILE A 69 0.71 10.35 -21.94
#